data_AF-A0A8J7U6E0-F1
#
_entry.id   AF-A0A8J7U6E0-F1
#
_cell.length_a   1.000
_cell.length_b   1.000
_cell.length_c   1.000
_cell.angle_alpha   90.00
_cell.angle_beta   90.00
_cell.angle_gamma   90.00
#
_symmetry.space_group_name_H-M   'P 1'
#
loop_
_entity.id
_entity.type
_entity.pdbx_description
1 polymer ?
#
loop_
_entity_poly.entity_id
_entity_poly.type
_entity_poly.pdbx_seq_one_letter_code
_entity_poly.pdbx_strand_id
1 'polypeptide(L)'
;MKRPTGRPMKYAVIIEQLDEDDLYTPATIADFAEEIGFIDSRDPERHRLERQRVRIAMGRFSNNHKFPDEGDGFVTLRGQPPIPAWFGWRWKNAIHG
;
A
#
# COMPACT_ATOMS: atom_id res chain seq x y z
N MET A 1 12.34 8.93 21.61
CA MET A 1 11.72 8.60 20.30
C MET A 1 11.58 9.87 19.49
N LYS A 2 12.39 10.07 18.44
CA LYS A 2 12.20 11.17 17.49
C LYS A 2 11.12 10.76 16.50
N ARG A 3 10.02 11.50 16.41
CA ARG A 3 9.01 11.31 15.35
C ARG A 3 9.62 11.77 14.01
N PRO A 4 9.40 11.10 12.88
CA PRO A 4 9.91 11.56 11.59
C PRO A 4 9.17 12.84 11.20
N THR A 5 9.90 13.92 10.96
CA THR A 5 9.38 15.20 10.48
C THR A 5 9.27 15.21 8.95
N GLY A 6 8.63 14.18 8.38
CA GLY A 6 8.12 14.20 7.01
C GLY A 6 6.71 14.77 7.00
N ARG A 7 6.28 15.39 5.90
CA ARG A 7 4.83 15.67 5.72
C ARG A 7 4.08 14.34 5.91
N PRO A 8 3.00 14.30 6.70
CA PRO A 8 2.26 13.06 6.89
C PRO A 8 1.78 12.54 5.54
N MET A 9 2.13 11.28 5.23
CA MET A 9 1.61 10.62 4.06
C MET A 9 0.09 10.52 4.21
N LYS A 10 -0.66 11.07 3.24
CA LYS A 10 -2.14 11.03 3.23
C LYS A 10 -2.72 9.63 3.52
N TYR A 11 -1.99 8.59 3.13
CA TYR A 11 -2.39 7.19 3.20
C TYR A 11 -1.66 6.38 4.29
N ALA A 12 -0.94 7.03 5.22
CA ALA A 12 -0.24 6.35 6.31
C ALA A 12 -1.16 5.47 7.15
N VAL A 13 -2.39 5.92 7.40
CA VAL A 13 -3.41 5.17 8.16
C VAL A 13 -3.79 3.83 7.53
N ILE A 14 -3.64 3.67 6.20
CA ILE A 14 -3.85 2.38 5.53
C ILE A 14 -2.67 1.46 5.86
N ILE A 15 -1.44 1.98 5.76
CA ILE A 15 -0.20 1.23 6.01
C ILE A 15 -0.11 0.76 7.47
N GLU A 16 -0.50 1.61 8.43
CA GLU A 16 -0.50 1.29 9.86
C GLU A 16 -1.41 0.10 10.20
N GLN A 17 -2.43 -0.16 9.39
CA GLN A 17 -3.42 -1.23 9.60
C GLN A 17 -3.10 -2.54 8.88
N LEU A 18 -2.04 -2.60 8.07
CA LEU A 18 -1.65 -3.84 7.39
C LEU A 18 -1.28 -4.92 8.42
N ASP A 19 -1.61 -6.18 8.14
CA ASP A 19 -1.05 -7.30 8.90
C ASP A 19 0.47 -7.37 8.66
N GLU A 20 1.25 -7.61 9.70
CA GLU A 20 2.72 -7.61 9.62
C GLU A 20 3.25 -8.78 8.80
N ASP A 21 2.57 -9.92 8.86
CA ASP A 21 3.02 -11.19 8.30
C ASP A 21 2.43 -11.49 6.90
N ASP A 22 1.55 -10.63 6.39
CA ASP A 22 0.97 -10.76 5.06
C ASP A 22 1.75 -9.99 3.99
N LEU A 23 1.73 -10.51 2.75
CA LEU A 23 2.39 -9.92 1.59
C LEU A 23 1.48 -8.90 0.88
N TYR A 24 2.02 -7.70 0.66
CA TYR A 24 1.31 -6.61 0.01
C TYR A 24 2.04 -6.07 -1.21
N THR A 25 1.25 -5.76 -2.25
CA THR A 25 1.63 -4.96 -3.42
C THR A 25 0.87 -3.64 -3.37
N PRO A 26 1.28 -2.60 -4.14
CA PRO A 26 0.49 -1.38 -4.28
C PRO A 26 -0.98 -1.60 -4.68
N ALA A 27 -1.27 -2.67 -5.43
CA ALA A 27 -2.62 -3.00 -5.84
C ALA A 27 -3.42 -3.62 -4.69
N THR A 28 -2.86 -4.58 -3.97
CA THR A 28 -3.55 -5.21 -2.84
C THR A 28 -3.75 -4.24 -1.66
N ILE A 29 -2.87 -3.27 -1.48
CA ILE A 29 -3.08 -2.18 -0.49
C ILE A 29 -4.28 -1.30 -0.89
N ALA A 30 -4.50 -1.08 -2.19
CA ALA A 30 -5.65 -0.33 -2.66
C ALA A 30 -6.97 -1.12 -2.45
N ASP A 31 -6.92 -2.44 -2.58
CA ASP A 31 -8.03 -3.34 -2.26
C ASP A 31 -8.30 -3.37 -0.75
N PHE A 32 -7.26 -3.49 0.07
CA PHE A 32 -7.37 -3.41 1.52
C PHE A 32 -7.94 -2.06 2.01
N ALA A 33 -7.56 -0.95 1.38
CA ALA A 33 -8.13 0.37 1.68
C ALA A 33 -9.65 0.43 1.46
N GLU A 34 -10.16 -0.31 0.49
CA GLU A 34 -11.60 -0.47 0.29
C GLU A 34 -12.22 -1.33 1.39
N GLU A 35 -11.60 -2.46 1.74
CA GLU A 35 -12.08 -3.39 2.78
C GLU A 35 -12.24 -2.71 4.15
N ILE A 36 -11.31 -1.83 4.53
CA ILE A 36 -11.38 -1.07 5.79
C ILE A 36 -12.28 0.18 5.72
N GLY A 37 -12.96 0.41 4.59
CA GLY A 37 -13.87 1.55 4.40
C GLY A 37 -13.18 2.90 4.22
N PHE A 38 -11.88 2.93 3.90
CA PHE A 38 -11.17 4.19 3.59
C PHE A 38 -11.61 4.76 2.24
N ILE A 39 -11.97 3.89 1.29
CA ILE A 39 -12.52 4.28 -0.02
C ILE A 39 -14.05 4.15 0.02
N ASP A 40 -14.75 5.26 -0.23
CA ASP A 40 -16.22 5.27 -0.32
C ASP A 40 -16.69 4.59 -1.61
N SER A 41 -17.48 3.52 -1.48
CA SER A 41 -17.99 2.68 -2.57
C SER A 41 -19.37 3.11 -3.10
N ARG A 42 -19.98 4.16 -2.53
CA ARG A 42 -21.34 4.59 -2.91
C ARG A 42 -21.44 5.24 -4.28
N ASP A 43 -20.34 5.84 -4.75
CA ASP A 43 -20.23 6.43 -6.10
C ASP A 43 -19.17 5.64 -6.89
N PRO A 44 -19.57 4.87 -7.92
CA PRO A 44 -18.66 4.01 -8.68
C PRO A 44 -17.50 4.75 -9.37
N GLU A 45 -17.73 5.97 -9.87
CA GLU A 45 -16.68 6.74 -10.55
C GLU A 45 -15.67 7.28 -9.54
N ARG A 46 -16.17 7.80 -8.41
CA ARG A 46 -15.32 8.26 -7.31
C ARG A 46 -14.55 7.11 -6.68
N HIS A 47 -15.19 5.97 -6.50
CA HIS A 47 -14.58 4.74 -5.98
C HIS A 47 -13.40 4.30 -6.84
N ARG A 48 -13.63 4.16 -8.16
CA ARG A 48 -12.58 3.81 -9.12
C ARG A 48 -11.41 4.79 -9.09
N LEU A 49 -11.71 6.09 -9.03
CA LEU A 49 -10.70 7.14 -8.99
C LEU A 49 -9.87 7.10 -7.70
N GLU A 50 -10.50 6.95 -6.53
CA GLU A 50 -9.78 6.85 -5.25
C GLU A 50 -8.94 5.57 -5.16
N ARG A 51 -9.47 4.43 -5.61
CA ARG A 51 -8.69 3.18 -5.68
C ARG A 51 -7.46 3.34 -6.57
N GLN A 52 -7.59 3.98 -7.73
CA GLN A 52 -6.45 4.28 -8.60
C GLN A 52 -5.45 5.24 -7.93
N ARG A 53 -5.93 6.24 -7.19
CA ARG A 53 -5.08 7.19 -6.44
C ARG A 53 -4.27 6.49 -5.36
N VAL A 54 -4.87 5.59 -4.59
CA VAL A 54 -4.18 4.81 -3.56
C VAL A 54 -3.11 3.94 -4.21
N ARG A 55 -3.45 3.18 -5.26
CA ARG A 55 -2.50 2.32 -5.98
C ARG A 55 -1.29 3.09 -6.51
N ILE A 56 -1.51 4.25 -7.15
CA ILE A 56 -0.42 5.10 -7.67
C ILE A 56 0.43 5.65 -6.53
N ALA A 57 -0.20 6.08 -5.43
CA ALA A 57 0.51 6.61 -4.29
C ALA A 57 1.39 5.54 -3.61
N MET A 58 0.88 4.33 -3.43
CA MET A 58 1.64 3.20 -2.90
C MET A 58 2.80 2.80 -3.82
N GLY A 59 2.58 2.77 -5.13
CA GLY A 59 3.66 2.47 -6.09
C GLY A 59 4.76 3.53 -6.09
N ARG A 60 4.39 4.81 -5.97
CA ARG A 60 5.39 5.89 -5.79
C ARG A 60 6.11 5.77 -4.44
N PHE A 61 5.37 5.42 -3.39
CA PHE A 61 5.92 5.26 -2.05
C PHE A 61 6.98 4.15 -1.99
N SER A 62 6.67 2.96 -2.51
CA SER A 62 7.62 1.83 -2.53
C SER A 62 8.89 2.17 -3.29
N ASN A 63 8.75 2.81 -4.46
CA ASN A 63 9.90 3.23 -5.27
C ASN A 63 10.78 4.28 -4.56
N ASN A 64 10.19 5.14 -3.74
CA ASN A 64 10.93 6.20 -3.03
C ASN A 64 11.56 5.74 -1.71
N HIS A 65 11.09 4.65 -1.10
CA HIS A 65 11.54 4.17 0.21
C HIS A 65 12.46 2.94 0.12
N LYS A 66 13.11 2.73 -1.04
CA LYS A 66 14.13 1.69 -1.28
C LYS A 66 13.67 0.27 -0.95
N PHE A 67 12.43 -0.05 -1.29
CA PHE A 67 11.97 -1.43 -1.22
C PHE A 67 12.82 -2.28 -2.17
N PRO A 68 13.34 -3.45 -1.74
CA PRO A 68 14.13 -4.31 -2.62
C PRO A 68 13.29 -4.80 -3.80
N ASP A 69 13.83 -4.71 -5.02
CA ASP A 69 13.10 -5.08 -6.26
C ASP A 69 12.61 -6.53 -6.26
N GLU A 70 13.32 -7.43 -5.58
CA GLU A 70 13.00 -8.86 -5.51
C GLU A 70 11.73 -9.16 -4.69
N GLY A 71 11.28 -8.24 -3.81
CA GLY A 71 10.20 -8.53 -2.86
C GLY A 71 10.63 -9.44 -1.70
N ASP A 72 9.76 -9.59 -0.71
CA ASP A 72 9.83 -10.70 0.27
C ASP A 72 9.16 -11.98 -0.27
N GLY A 73 8.36 -11.83 -1.32
CA GLY A 73 7.67 -12.91 -2.01
C GLY A 73 6.92 -12.38 -3.22
N PHE A 74 5.99 -13.19 -3.74
CA PHE A 74 5.22 -12.85 -4.93
C PHE A 74 3.72 -13.01 -4.67
N VAL A 75 2.94 -12.05 -5.14
CA VAL A 75 1.46 -12.15 -5.18
C VAL A 75 1.00 -12.25 -6.62
N THR A 76 0.02 -13.12 -6.87
CA THR A 76 -0.59 -13.27 -8.20
C THR A 76 -1.94 -12.55 -8.21
N LEU A 77 -2.07 -11.56 -9.09
CA LEU A 77 -3.34 -10.91 -9.37
C LEU A 77 -3.98 -11.52 -10.61
N ARG A 78 -5.32 -11.58 -10.65
CA ARG A 78 -6.05 -12.21 -11.76
C ARG A 78 -5.65 -11.59 -13.10
N GLY A 79 -5.15 -12.42 -14.01
CA GLY A 79 -4.74 -12.01 -15.36
C GLY A 79 -3.41 -11.25 -15.42
N GLN A 80 -2.60 -11.29 -14.36
CA GLN A 80 -1.26 -10.69 -14.31
C GLN A 80 -0.21 -11.74 -13.94
N PRO A 81 1.05 -11.58 -14.40
CA PRO A 81 2.15 -12.38 -13.89
C PRO A 81 2.33 -12.16 -12.38
N PRO A 82 2.99 -13.08 -11.65
CA PRO A 82 3.36 -12.85 -10.26
C PRO A 82 4.16 -11.55 -10.11
N ILE A 83 3.80 -10.73 -9.11
CA ILE A 83 4.41 -9.42 -8.85
C ILE A 83 5.14 -9.48 -7.51
N PRO A 84 6.36 -8.92 -7.41
CA PRO A 84 7.04 -8.76 -6.13
C PRO A 84 6.15 -8.06 -5.09
N ALA A 85 6.12 -8.61 -3.90
CA ALA A 85 5.34 -8.14 -2.77
C ALA A 85 6.21 -8.10 -1.51
N TRP A 86 5.81 -7.28 -0.54
CA TRP A 86 6.56 -7.10 0.70
C TRP A 86 5.65 -7.26 1.91
N PHE A 87 6.20 -7.79 2.98
CA PHE A 87 5.46 -7.97 4.23
C PHE A 87 4.98 -6.63 4.80
N GLY A 88 3.83 -6.63 5.46
CA GLY A 88 3.25 -5.41 6.03
C GLY A 88 4.20 -4.69 7.01
N TRP A 89 5.04 -5.42 7.75
CA TRP A 89 6.05 -4.81 8.63
C TRP A 89 7.04 -3.90 7.86
N ARG A 90 7.37 -4.20 6.60
CA ARG A 90 8.24 -3.33 5.78
C ARG A 90 7.56 -2.03 5.42
N TRP A 91 6.28 -2.11 5.04
CA TRP A 91 5.45 -0.93 4.77
C TRP A 91 5.37 -0.02 5.99
N LYS A 92 5.11 -0.59 7.18
CA LYS A 92 5.08 0.15 8.45
C LYS A 92 6.44 0.75 8.80
N ASN A 93 7.53 0.01 8.66
CA ASN A 93 8.86 0.54 8.94
C ASN A 93 9.22 1.70 8.00
N ALA A 94 8.79 1.66 6.74
CA ALA A 94 9.07 2.70 5.76
C ALA A 94 8.37 4.04 6.05
N ILE A 95 7.26 4.07 6.80
CA ILE A 95 6.62 5.33 7.21
C ILE A 95 7.24 5.93 8.49
N HIS A 96 8.05 5.15 9.22
CA HIS A 96 8.68 5.55 10.48
C HIS A 96 10.19 5.78 10.38
N GLY A 97 10.85 5.31 9.32
CA GLY A 97 12.27 5.51 9.03
C GLY A 97 12.55 6.79 8.26
#